data_AF-A0A967WKL5-F1
#
_entry.id   AF-A0A967WKL5-F1
#
_cell.length_a   1.000
_cell.length_b   1.000
_cell.length_c   1.000
_cell.angle_alpha   90.00
_cell.angle_beta   90.00
_cell.angle_gamma   90.00
#
_symmetry.space_group_name_H-M   'P 1'
#
loop_
_entity.id
_entity.type
_entity.pdbx_description
1 polymer ?
#
loop_
_entity_poly.entity_id
_entity_poly.type
_entity_poly.pdbx_seq_one_letter_code
_entity_poly.pdbx_strand_id
1 'polypeptide(L)' 'INSFYNAEANEVAAFEELIGSHGGLGGWQTQPFVLHPAVWEMEREEILGAEELYEVLKGW' A
#
# COMPACT_ATOMS: atom_id res chain seq x y z
N ILE A 1 7.89 -9.41 -14.11
CA ILE A 1 8.67 -8.25 -13.61
C ILE A 1 9.36 -7.65 -14.82
N ASN A 2 8.90 -6.48 -15.29
CA ASN A 2 9.44 -5.80 -16.48
C ASN A 2 10.54 -4.79 -16.11
N SER A 3 11.32 -5.09 -15.06
CA SER A 3 12.35 -4.21 -14.49
C SER A 3 13.49 -5.05 -13.86
N PHE A 4 14.61 -4.40 -13.55
CA PHE A 4 15.75 -4.97 -12.84
C PHE A 4 15.53 -4.94 -11.32
N TYR A 5 15.85 -6.02 -10.61
CA TYR A 5 15.75 -6.14 -9.15
C TYR A 5 17.12 -6.40 -8.52
N ASN A 6 17.50 -5.63 -7.50
CA ASN A 6 18.68 -5.84 -6.68
C ASN A 6 18.28 -6.53 -5.36
N ALA A 7 18.68 -7.80 -5.21
CA ALA A 7 18.31 -8.62 -4.06
C ALA A 7 19.08 -8.29 -2.77
N GLU A 8 20.28 -7.71 -2.87
CA GLU A 8 21.08 -7.35 -1.70
C GLU A 8 20.59 -6.04 -1.06
N ALA A 9 20.10 -5.12 -1.89
CA ALA A 9 19.52 -3.84 -1.47
C ALA A 9 17.99 -3.84 -1.36
N ASN A 10 17.31 -4.87 -1.88
CA ASN A 10 15.85 -4.97 -2.00
C ASN A 10 15.20 -3.83 -2.82
N GLU A 11 15.77 -3.52 -3.98
CA GLU A 11 15.39 -2.38 -4.83
C GLU A 11 14.98 -2.81 -6.25
N VAL A 12 14.12 -2.04 -6.92
CA VAL A 12 13.77 -2.22 -8.33
C VAL A 12 14.13 -0.98 -9.15
N ALA A 13 14.50 -1.16 -10.41
CA ALA A 13 14.74 -0.03 -11.31
C ALA A 13 13.41 0.65 -11.68
N ALA A 14 13.28 1.95 -11.39
CA ALA A 14 12.15 2.75 -11.88
C ALA A 14 12.37 3.04 -13.37
N PHE A 15 11.50 2.51 -14.23
CA PHE A 15 11.45 2.94 -15.63
C PHE A 15 10.38 4.04 -15.74
N GLU A 16 10.85 5.25 -16.04
CA GLU A 16 10.15 6.55 -16.10
C GLU A 16 10.01 7.31 -14.76
N GLU A 17 10.12 8.63 -14.82
CA GLU A 17 10.14 9.56 -13.67
C GLU A 17 8.84 9.56 -12.82
N LEU A 18 7.80 8.80 -13.21
CA LEU A 18 6.47 8.84 -12.61
C LEU A 18 5.89 7.48 -12.19
N ILE A 19 6.64 6.37 -12.22
CA ILE A 19 6.16 5.07 -11.74
C ILE A 19 6.97 4.63 -10.51
N GLY A 20 6.37 4.81 -9.32
CA GLY A 20 6.85 4.25 -8.06
C GLY A 20 6.27 2.84 -7.80
N SER A 21 7.05 1.97 -7.18
CA SER A 21 6.56 0.70 -6.62
C SER A 21 6.14 0.93 -5.17
N HIS A 22 4.89 0.67 -4.82
CA HIS A 22 4.38 0.88 -3.45
C HIS A 22 4.03 -0.44 -2.77
N GLY A 23 4.54 -0.64 -1.54
CA GLY A 23 3.91 -1.56 -0.60
C GLY A 23 2.52 -1.05 -0.23
N GLY A 24 1.51 -1.91 -0.30
CA GLY A 24 0.14 -1.57 0.11
C GLY A 24 -0.05 -1.75 1.61
N LEU A 25 -1.32 -1.72 2.06
CA LEU A 25 -1.65 -2.13 3.43
C LEU A 25 -0.98 -3.48 3.73
N GLY A 26 -0.46 -3.71 4.94
CA GLY A 26 0.06 -5.02 5.33
C GLY A 26 1.53 -5.34 5.05
N GLY A 27 2.35 -4.38 4.59
CA GLY A 27 3.80 -4.47 4.67
C GLY A 27 4.53 -4.14 3.39
N TRP A 28 5.78 -4.63 3.29
CA TRP A 28 6.51 -4.62 2.03
C TRP A 28 5.63 -5.25 0.95
N GLN A 29 5.71 -4.74 -0.29
CA GLN A 29 4.98 -5.29 -1.43
C GLN A 29 5.26 -6.79 -1.69
N THR A 30 6.24 -7.35 -0.98
CA THR A 30 6.69 -8.75 -1.03
C THR A 30 6.02 -9.68 -0.02
N GLN A 31 5.23 -9.17 0.94
CA GLN A 31 4.61 -10.01 1.97
C GLN A 31 3.08 -10.00 1.87
N PRO A 32 2.43 -11.17 1.83
CA PRO A 32 0.99 -11.25 1.85
C PRO A 32 0.48 -10.85 3.23
N PHE A 33 -0.61 -10.11 3.25
CA PHE A 33 -1.39 -9.83 4.44
C PHE A 33 -2.85 -10.19 4.16
N VAL A 34 -3.58 -10.53 5.21
CA VAL A 34 -5.02 -10.74 5.16
C VAL A 34 -5.68 -9.66 5.99
N LEU A 35 -6.49 -8.84 5.34
CA LEU A 35 -7.37 -7.88 5.99
C LEU A 35 -8.81 -8.41 5.88
N HIS A 36 -9.36 -8.91 6.99
CA HIS A 36 -10.76 -9.35 7.05
C HIS A 36 -11.50 -8.74 8.24
N PRO A 37 -11.87 -7.46 8.17
CA PRO A 37 -12.96 -6.93 8.98
C PRO A 37 -14.30 -7.24 8.30
N ALA A 38 -15.21 -7.88 9.02
CA ALA A 38 -16.57 -8.13 8.54
C ALA A 38 -17.41 -6.84 8.49
N VAL A 39 -17.04 -5.85 9.31
CA VAL A 39 -17.65 -4.51 9.41
C VAL A 39 -16.54 -3.55 9.81
N TRP A 40 -16.58 -2.33 9.28
CA TRP A 40 -15.73 -1.23 9.72
C TRP A 40 -16.56 -0.28 10.58
N GLU A 41 -16.17 -0.08 11.84
CA GLU A 41 -16.56 1.10 12.61
C GLU A 41 -15.86 2.33 12.01
N MET A 42 -16.57 2.99 11.11
CA MET A 42 -16.10 4.21 10.47
C MET A 42 -16.51 5.40 11.33
N GLU A 43 -15.54 6.21 11.78
CA GLU A 43 -15.85 7.49 12.43
C GLU A 43 -16.41 8.55 11.45
N ARG A 44 -16.46 8.21 10.15
CA ARG A 44 -16.82 9.11 9.05
C ARG A 44 -17.92 8.51 8.19
N GLU A 45 -18.86 9.34 7.74
CA GLU A 45 -19.92 8.95 6.81
C GLU A 45 -19.44 8.90 5.34
N GLU A 46 -18.40 9.66 5.00
CA GLU A 46 -17.83 9.73 3.65
C GLU A 46 -16.29 9.70 3.70
N ILE A 47 -15.68 9.18 2.63
CA ILE A 47 -14.23 9.14 2.42
C ILE A 47 -13.93 9.79 1.07
N LEU A 48 -13.27 10.94 1.09
CA LEU A 48 -12.87 11.69 -0.09
C LEU A 48 -11.36 11.54 -0.33
N GLY A 49 -11.03 10.63 -1.26
CA GLY A 49 -9.67 10.42 -1.74
C GLY A 49 -8.82 9.48 -0.86
N ALA A 50 -7.55 9.36 -1.23
CA ALA A 50 -6.63 8.38 -0.64
C ALA A 50 -6.17 8.75 0.79
N GLU A 51 -6.12 10.04 1.11
CA GLU A 51 -5.70 10.54 2.42
C GLU A 51 -6.71 10.18 3.52
N GLU A 52 -8.00 10.44 3.29
CA GLU A 52 -9.05 10.09 4.24
C GLU A 52 -9.16 8.57 4.43
N LEU A 53 -8.96 7.82 3.35
CA LEU A 53 -8.89 6.35 3.42
C LEU A 53 -7.71 5.89 4.29
N TYR A 54 -6.55 6.52 4.15
CA TYR A 54 -5.36 6.18 4.95
C TYR A 54 -5.58 6.42 6.44
N GLU A 55 -6.18 7.55 6.85
CA GLU A 55 -6.43 7.83 8.27
C GLU A 55 -7.40 6.83 8.90
N VAL A 56 -8.43 6.39 8.17
CA VAL A 56 -9.31 5.29 8.61
C VAL A 56 -8.50 4.01 8.81
N LEU A 57 -7.73 3.60 7.80
CA LEU A 57 -7.01 2.33 7.84
C LEU A 57 -5.86 2.31 8.86
N LYS A 58 -5.30 3.47 9.20
CA LYS A 58 -4.23 3.64 10.21
C LYS A 58 -4.74 3.59 11.64
N GLY A 59 -6.01 3.94 11.87
CA GLY A 59 -6.64 3.87 13.20
C GLY A 59 -6.97 2.44 13.65
N TRP A 60 -6.85 1.46 12.75
CA TRP A 60 -7.13 0.04 12.96
C TRP A 60 -5.84 -0.76 13.14
#